data_AF-A0A1R3J3W3-F1
#
_entry.id   AF-A0A1R3J3W3-F1
#
_cell.length_a   1.000
_cell.length_b   1.000
_cell.length_c   1.000
_cell.angle_alpha   90.00
_cell.angle_beta   90.00
_cell.angle_gamma   90.00
#
_symmetry.space_group_name_H-M   'P 1'
#
loop_
_entity.id
_entity.type
_entity.pdbx_description
1 polymer ?
#
loop_
_entity_poly.entity_id
_entity_poly.type
_entity_poly.pdbx_seq_one_letter_code
_entity_poly.pdbx_strand_id
1 'polypeptide(L)'
;MSFGDGAQGALGLPDPEMGPGGDAYEPTRVSGLPSDITSISAGHYHSLAIDSRGGLWAWGRNQEGQLGRDPLASRDSWNNPKRVEGLDHVNVCAAFASGVTSAAIGDDGSVWVWGKSKRGQLGLGRGITEAVIPRRVDALAGEKIVKVCS
;
A
#
# COMPACT_ATOMS: atom_id res chain seq x y z
N MET A 1 -14.38 -3.46 5.28
CA MET A 1 -14.89 -2.39 6.17
C MET A 1 -13.68 -1.72 6.81
N SER A 2 -13.80 -0.47 7.25
CA SER A 2 -12.78 0.29 7.98
C SER A 2 -13.41 1.06 9.14
N PHE A 3 -12.62 1.33 10.17
CA PHE A 3 -12.97 2.15 11.34
C PHE A 3 -11.67 2.71 11.96
N GLY A 4 -11.76 3.74 12.80
CA GLY A 4 -10.64 4.39 13.47
C GLY A 4 -10.42 5.84 13.03
N ASP A 5 -9.16 6.29 13.11
CA ASP A 5 -8.73 7.64 12.75
C ASP A 5 -8.88 7.91 11.24
N GLY A 6 -9.66 8.94 10.91
CA GLY A 6 -9.91 9.37 9.54
C GLY A 6 -8.75 10.11 8.90
N ALA A 7 -7.77 10.54 9.69
CA ALA A 7 -6.69 11.40 9.23
C ALA A 7 -5.96 10.82 8.02
N GLN A 8 -5.58 11.71 7.10
CA GLN A 8 -4.89 11.34 5.87
C GLN A 8 -5.67 10.41 4.94
N GLY A 9 -6.96 10.16 5.19
CA GLY A 9 -7.79 9.32 4.34
C GLY A 9 -7.53 7.82 4.51
N ALA A 10 -6.85 7.39 5.57
CA ALA A 10 -6.46 5.99 5.79
C ALA A 10 -7.65 5.01 5.93
N LEU A 11 -8.86 5.53 6.14
CA LEU A 11 -10.10 4.74 6.16
C LEU A 11 -10.65 4.43 4.77
N GLY A 12 -10.27 5.18 3.73
CA GLY A 12 -10.72 4.93 2.35
C GLY A 12 -12.19 5.27 2.10
N LEU A 13 -12.82 6.02 3.01
CA LEU A 13 -14.22 6.41 2.93
C LEU A 13 -14.36 7.71 2.12
N PRO A 14 -14.98 7.68 0.93
CA PRO A 14 -15.28 8.88 0.17
C PRO A 14 -16.55 9.50 0.76
N ASP A 15 -16.46 10.23 1.87
CA ASP A 15 -17.66 10.79 2.50
C ASP A 15 -17.67 12.32 2.58
N PRO A 16 -18.66 12.98 1.96
CA PRO A 16 -19.04 14.38 2.23
C PRO A 16 -19.57 14.63 3.64
N GLU A 17 -20.12 13.63 4.35
CA GLU A 17 -20.74 13.81 5.68
C GLU A 17 -19.73 13.81 6.85
N MET A 18 -18.59 13.13 6.71
CA MET A 18 -17.51 13.13 7.71
C MET A 18 -16.44 14.20 7.46
N GLY A 19 -16.43 14.78 6.25
CA GLY A 19 -15.31 15.60 5.77
C GLY A 19 -14.03 14.79 5.56
N PRO A 20 -13.03 15.34 4.85
CA PRO A 20 -11.70 14.72 4.81
C PRO A 20 -11.13 14.65 6.23
N GLY A 21 -10.92 13.45 6.77
CA GLY A 21 -10.36 13.27 8.10
C GLY A 21 -11.35 12.92 9.21
N GLY A 22 -12.62 12.65 8.92
CA GLY A 22 -13.59 12.24 9.95
C GLY A 22 -13.34 10.82 10.47
N ASP A 23 -13.35 10.67 11.80
CA ASP A 23 -13.18 9.39 12.48
C ASP A 23 -14.40 8.50 12.31
N ALA A 24 -14.17 7.22 12.05
CA ALA A 24 -15.23 6.21 12.02
C ALA A 24 -15.21 5.38 13.29
N TYR A 25 -16.22 5.55 14.14
CA TYR A 25 -16.36 4.81 15.39
C TYR A 25 -17.03 3.44 15.23
N GLU A 26 -17.59 3.17 14.06
CA GLU A 26 -18.25 1.91 13.72
C GLU A 26 -17.67 1.33 12.41
N PRO A 27 -17.73 0.00 12.21
CA PRO A 27 -17.30 -0.62 10.96
C PRO A 27 -18.08 -0.09 9.74
N THR A 28 -17.40 0.69 8.90
CA THR A 28 -18.01 1.32 7.72
C THR A 28 -17.54 0.65 6.44
N ARG A 29 -18.42 0.49 5.46
CA ARG A 29 -18.08 -0.12 4.17
C ARG A 29 -17.24 0.85 3.34
N VAL A 30 -16.07 0.37 2.88
CA VAL A 30 -15.22 1.07 1.92
C VAL A 30 -15.74 0.79 0.50
N SER A 31 -16.58 1.68 -0.02
CA SER A 31 -17.27 1.50 -1.32
C SER A 31 -16.33 1.53 -2.53
N GLY A 32 -15.15 2.12 -2.40
CA GLY A 32 -14.14 2.19 -3.45
C GLY A 32 -13.31 0.92 -3.65
N LEU A 33 -13.43 -0.08 -2.78
CA LEU A 33 -12.77 -1.37 -2.95
C LEU A 33 -13.62 -2.32 -3.82
N PRO A 34 -12.98 -3.20 -4.63
CA PRO A 34 -13.65 -4.36 -5.21
C PRO A 34 -14.42 -5.21 -4.18
N SER A 35 -15.43 -5.95 -4.63
CA SER A 35 -16.21 -6.83 -3.75
C SER A 35 -15.48 -8.10 -3.32
N ASP A 36 -14.40 -8.43 -4.02
CA ASP A 36 -13.64 -9.68 -3.93
C ASP A 36 -12.27 -9.50 -3.25
N ILE A 37 -12.18 -8.56 -2.30
CA ILE A 37 -10.97 -8.38 -1.48
C ILE A 37 -10.69 -9.63 -0.65
N THR A 38 -9.47 -10.13 -0.74
CA THR A 38 -9.00 -11.35 -0.07
C THR A 38 -8.07 -11.07 1.11
N SER A 39 -7.40 -9.92 1.12
CA SER A 39 -6.44 -9.54 2.16
C SER A 39 -6.35 -8.03 2.34
N ILE A 40 -6.00 -7.60 3.55
CA ILE A 40 -5.79 -6.21 3.93
C ILE A 40 -4.53 -6.07 4.80
N SER A 41 -3.86 -4.93 4.71
CA SER A 41 -2.73 -4.57 5.58
C SER A 41 -2.78 -3.08 5.90
N ALA A 42 -2.50 -2.70 7.14
CA ALA A 42 -2.54 -1.32 7.59
C ALA A 42 -1.15 -0.89 8.12
N GLY A 43 -0.65 0.23 7.59
CA GLY A 43 0.51 0.94 8.11
C GLY A 43 0.09 2.05 9.07
N HIS A 44 0.95 3.05 9.28
CA HIS A 44 0.65 4.12 10.23
C HIS A 44 -0.48 5.04 9.74
N TYR A 45 -0.43 5.45 8.47
CA TYR A 45 -1.42 6.34 7.86
C TYR A 45 -1.80 5.92 6.43
N HIS A 46 -1.54 4.66 6.07
CA HIS A 46 -1.92 4.13 4.77
C HIS A 46 -2.37 2.68 4.92
N SER A 47 -3.14 2.23 3.96
CA SER A 47 -3.75 0.92 3.94
C SER A 47 -3.55 0.30 2.56
N LEU A 48 -3.42 -1.03 2.55
CA LEU A 48 -3.29 -1.86 1.36
C LEU A 48 -4.40 -2.92 1.35
N ALA A 49 -4.87 -3.29 0.17
CA ALA A 49 -5.78 -4.42 0.00
C ALA A 49 -5.48 -5.19 -1.30
N ILE A 50 -5.72 -6.49 -1.28
CA ILE A 50 -5.53 -7.38 -2.43
C ILE A 50 -6.89 -7.91 -2.87
N ASP A 51 -7.22 -7.79 -4.16
CA ASP A 51 -8.40 -8.42 -4.75
C ASP A 51 -8.13 -9.89 -5.16
N SER A 52 -9.19 -10.65 -5.49
CA SER A 52 -9.06 -12.08 -5.81
C SER A 52 -8.28 -12.36 -7.10
N ARG A 53 -8.00 -11.31 -7.88
CA ARG A 53 -7.25 -11.36 -9.14
C ARG A 53 -5.79 -10.89 -8.96
N GLY A 54 -5.35 -10.73 -7.71
CA GLY A 54 -4.01 -10.28 -7.35
C GLY A 54 -3.75 -8.81 -7.59
N GLY A 55 -4.81 -8.02 -7.79
CA GLY A 55 -4.70 -6.57 -7.87
C GLY A 55 -4.45 -5.95 -6.51
N LEU A 56 -3.41 -5.10 -6.42
CA LEU A 56 -3.09 -4.36 -5.21
C LEU A 56 -3.70 -2.95 -5.23
N TRP A 57 -4.35 -2.60 -4.13
CA TRP A 57 -5.00 -1.31 -3.89
C TRP A 57 -4.34 -0.62 -2.71
N ALA A 58 -4.20 0.70 -2.78
CA ALA A 58 -3.66 1.53 -1.71
C ALA A 58 -4.52 2.78 -1.48
N TRP A 59 -4.54 3.27 -0.25
CA TRP A 59 -5.12 4.57 0.12
C TRP A 59 -4.50 5.09 1.42
N GLY A 60 -4.76 6.37 1.73
CA GLY A 60 -4.20 7.09 2.87
C GLY A 60 -3.14 8.12 2.50
N ARG A 61 -2.20 8.37 3.41
CA ARG A 61 -1.08 9.33 3.27
C ARG A 61 -0.08 8.88 2.20
N ASN A 62 0.44 9.82 1.42
CA ASN A 62 1.49 9.54 0.42
C ASN A 62 2.73 10.45 0.47
N GLN A 63 2.96 11.16 1.58
CA GLN A 63 4.09 12.10 1.67
C GLN A 63 5.46 11.45 1.48
N GLU A 64 5.57 10.15 1.71
CA GLU A 64 6.79 9.37 1.60
C GLU A 64 6.74 8.34 0.46
N GLY A 65 5.75 8.45 -0.45
CA GLY A 65 5.61 7.57 -1.61
C GLY A 65 4.99 6.20 -1.30
N GLN A 66 4.43 5.97 -0.11
CA GLN A 66 3.90 4.68 0.35
C GLN A 66 2.65 4.17 -0.39
N LEU A 67 2.05 4.94 -1.29
CA LEU A 67 0.90 4.48 -2.09
C LEU A 67 1.29 3.85 -3.44
N GLY A 68 2.55 3.97 -3.86
CA GLY A 68 3.03 3.36 -5.11
C GLY A 68 2.27 3.85 -6.35
N ARG A 69 2.46 5.13 -6.70
CA ARG A 69 1.78 5.79 -7.83
C ARG A 69 2.79 6.54 -8.71
N ASP A 70 2.32 7.09 -9.83
CA ASP A 70 3.12 7.85 -10.79
C ASP A 70 4.14 8.76 -10.07
N PRO A 71 5.45 8.62 -10.35
CA PRO A 71 6.49 9.48 -9.79
C PRO A 71 6.27 10.98 -10.02
N LEU A 72 5.55 11.35 -11.08
CA LEU A 72 5.25 12.73 -11.49
C LEU A 72 3.97 13.28 -10.87
N ALA A 73 3.11 12.43 -10.29
CA ALA A 73 1.91 12.89 -9.60
C ALA A 73 2.29 13.67 -8.31
N SER A 74 1.36 14.50 -7.82
CA SER A 74 1.49 15.14 -6.49
C SER A 74 1.72 14.08 -5.40
N ARG A 75 2.05 14.48 -4.15
CA ARG A 75 2.20 13.58 -2.97
C ARG A 75 0.98 13.63 -2.03
N ASP A 76 -0.16 14.10 -2.54
CA ASP A 76 -1.43 14.19 -1.80
C ASP A 76 -1.98 12.84 -1.37
N SER A 77 -2.70 12.83 -0.25
CA SER A 77 -3.36 11.63 0.24
C SER A 77 -4.46 11.14 -0.71
N TRP A 78 -4.67 9.83 -0.76
CA TRP A 78 -5.83 9.24 -1.40
C TRP A 78 -6.87 8.89 -0.34
N ASN A 79 -7.99 9.62 -0.34
CA ASN A 79 -9.10 9.35 0.60
C ASN A 79 -9.96 8.16 0.16
N ASN A 80 -9.68 7.60 -1.01
CA ASN A 80 -10.36 6.43 -1.56
C ASN A 80 -9.31 5.43 -2.09
N PRO A 81 -9.58 4.12 -2.01
CA PRO A 81 -8.76 3.08 -2.64
C PRO A 81 -8.54 3.37 -4.12
N LYS A 82 -7.29 3.22 -4.56
CA LYS A 82 -6.91 3.19 -5.98
C LYS A 82 -5.87 2.10 -6.19
N ARG A 83 -5.76 1.62 -7.43
CA ARG A 83 -4.74 0.63 -7.78
C ARG A 83 -3.34 1.20 -7.60
N VAL A 84 -2.46 0.37 -7.03
CA VAL A 84 -1.02 0.64 -7.00
C VAL A 84 -0.49 0.49 -8.42
N GLU A 85 0.24 1.49 -8.89
CA GLU A 85 0.82 1.50 -10.23
C GLU A 85 2.14 0.73 -10.25
N GLY A 86 2.49 0.18 -11.42
CA GLY A 86 3.75 -0.56 -11.61
C GLY A 86 3.72 -2.01 -11.14
N LEU A 87 2.57 -2.50 -10.66
CA LEU A 87 2.32 -3.91 -10.33
C LEU A 87 1.24 -4.56 -11.20
N ASP A 88 0.79 -3.90 -12.28
CA ASP A 88 -0.26 -4.43 -13.17
C ASP A 88 0.11 -5.76 -13.85
N HIS A 89 1.41 -6.08 -13.89
CA HIS A 89 1.98 -7.31 -14.44
C HIS A 89 2.31 -8.36 -13.37
N VAL A 90 1.98 -8.10 -12.10
CA VAL A 90 2.29 -8.97 -10.97
C VAL A 90 0.99 -9.45 -10.34
N ASN A 91 0.83 -10.77 -10.23
CA ASN A 91 -0.26 -11.36 -9.46
C ASN A 91 0.11 -11.35 -7.97
N VAL A 92 -0.30 -10.30 -7.24
CA VAL A 92 0.09 -10.11 -5.85
C VAL A 92 -0.66 -11.11 -4.95
N CYS A 93 0.08 -11.89 -4.17
CA CYS A 93 -0.49 -12.87 -3.24
C CYS A 93 -0.37 -12.46 -1.75
N ALA A 94 0.51 -11.52 -1.43
CA ALA A 94 0.63 -10.94 -0.08
C ALA A 94 1.11 -9.49 -0.14
N ALA A 95 0.69 -8.68 0.83
CA ALA A 95 1.05 -7.28 0.95
C ALA A 95 1.22 -6.88 2.42
N PHE A 96 2.15 -5.97 2.67
CA PHE A 96 2.55 -5.56 4.01
C PHE A 96 2.73 -4.05 4.04
N ALA A 97 2.11 -3.40 5.01
CA ALA A 97 2.27 -1.98 5.29
C ALA A 97 2.87 -1.81 6.68
N SER A 98 3.94 -1.02 6.81
CA SER A 98 4.56 -0.71 8.10
C SER A 98 5.20 0.65 8.09
N GLY A 99 4.91 1.45 9.12
CA GLY A 99 5.30 2.85 9.18
C GLY A 99 4.87 3.60 7.92
N VAL A 100 5.87 4.01 7.12
CA VAL A 100 5.74 4.72 5.83
C VAL A 100 6.30 3.92 4.66
N THR A 101 6.41 2.60 4.83
CA THR A 101 6.90 1.66 3.81
C THR A 101 5.84 0.61 3.50
N SER A 102 5.91 0.09 2.30
CA SER A 102 5.01 -0.92 1.79
C SER A 102 5.79 -1.99 1.06
N ALA A 103 5.30 -3.22 1.11
CA ALA A 103 5.86 -4.35 0.40
C ALA A 103 4.75 -5.24 -0.17
N ALA A 104 5.07 -5.96 -1.24
CA ALA A 104 4.21 -6.95 -1.87
C ALA A 104 5.02 -8.18 -2.30
N ILE A 105 4.36 -9.34 -2.33
CA ILE A 105 4.90 -10.60 -2.84
C ILE A 105 4.04 -11.03 -4.02
N GLY A 106 4.67 -11.26 -5.17
CA GLY A 106 4.05 -11.90 -6.33
C GLY A 106 3.89 -13.41 -6.13
N ASP A 107 2.95 -14.04 -6.81
CA ASP A 107 2.78 -15.51 -6.79
C ASP A 107 3.99 -16.28 -7.32
N ASP A 108 4.84 -15.64 -8.12
CA ASP A 108 6.15 -16.08 -8.56
C ASP A 108 7.24 -16.00 -7.47
N GLY A 109 6.92 -15.47 -6.29
CA GLY A 109 7.84 -15.27 -5.17
C GLY A 109 8.62 -13.95 -5.22
N SER A 110 8.40 -13.11 -6.23
CA SER A 110 9.07 -11.81 -6.34
C SER A 110 8.65 -10.87 -5.21
N VAL A 111 9.63 -10.14 -4.65
CA VAL A 111 9.38 -9.15 -3.60
C VAL A 111 9.51 -7.75 -4.16
N TRP A 112 8.51 -6.92 -3.87
CA TRP A 112 8.42 -5.53 -4.29
C TRP A 112 8.27 -4.62 -3.09
N VAL A 113 8.92 -3.47 -3.11
CA VAL A 113 8.97 -2.52 -1.99
C VAL A 113 8.89 -1.08 -2.48
N TRP A 114 8.22 -0.24 -1.70
CA TRP A 114 8.12 1.21 -1.94
C TRP A 114 7.88 1.98 -0.64
N GLY A 115 7.90 3.30 -0.73
CA GLY A 115 7.94 4.23 0.40
C GLY A 115 9.35 4.76 0.66
N LYS A 116 9.59 5.22 1.90
CA LYS A 116 10.84 5.88 2.28
C LYS A 116 11.46 5.28 3.53
N SER A 117 12.76 5.10 3.50
CA SER A 117 13.55 4.63 4.63
C SER A 117 14.98 5.16 4.57
N LYS A 118 15.45 5.76 5.67
CA LYS A 118 16.87 6.11 5.82
C LYS A 118 17.73 4.98 6.40
N ARG A 119 17.09 3.88 6.81
CA ARG A 119 17.73 2.78 7.55
C ARG A 119 17.80 1.47 6.75
N GLY A 120 17.60 1.54 5.43
CA GLY A 120 17.72 0.38 4.54
C GLY A 120 16.53 -0.58 4.57
N GLN A 121 15.38 -0.18 5.13
CA GLN A 121 14.18 -1.02 5.23
C GLN A 121 13.59 -1.39 3.86
N LEU A 122 14.01 -0.70 2.79
CA LEU A 122 13.66 -1.06 1.41
C LEU A 122 14.48 -2.26 0.89
N GLY A 123 15.65 -2.59 1.44
CA GLY A 123 16.47 -3.69 0.91
C GLY A 123 16.97 -3.51 -0.55
N LEU A 124 16.85 -2.32 -1.13
CA LEU A 124 17.23 -2.01 -2.51
C LEU A 124 18.72 -1.70 -2.71
N GLY A 125 19.53 -1.82 -1.66
CA GLY A 125 20.96 -1.50 -1.66
C GLY A 125 21.30 -0.20 -0.93
N ARG A 126 22.61 0.01 -0.73
CA ARG A 126 23.14 1.15 0.04
C ARG A 126 22.86 2.48 -0.67
N GLY A 127 22.40 3.47 0.09
CA GLY A 127 22.15 4.83 -0.41
C GLY A 127 20.77 5.03 -1.06
N ILE A 128 20.01 3.96 -1.29
CA ILE A 128 18.63 4.06 -1.76
C ILE A 128 17.72 4.28 -0.56
N THR A 129 17.18 5.49 -0.45
CA THR A 129 16.36 5.89 0.70
C THR A 129 14.89 6.08 0.38
N GLU A 130 14.51 6.00 -0.89
CA GLU A 130 13.14 6.19 -1.35
C GLU A 130 12.88 5.37 -2.62
N ALA A 131 11.65 4.87 -2.72
CA ALA A 131 11.08 4.25 -3.91
C ALA A 131 9.61 4.68 -3.99
N VAL A 132 9.28 5.52 -4.97
CA VAL A 132 7.94 6.14 -5.08
C VAL A 132 6.93 5.28 -5.85
N ILE A 133 7.46 4.32 -6.60
CA ILE A 133 6.75 3.21 -7.23
C ILE A 133 7.33 1.90 -6.70
N PRO A 134 6.57 0.79 -6.73
CA PRO A 134 7.06 -0.54 -6.40
C PRO A 134 8.34 -0.87 -7.16
N ARG A 135 9.39 -1.22 -6.41
CA ARG A 135 10.67 -1.68 -6.96
C ARG A 135 10.94 -3.10 -6.52
N ARG A 136 11.35 -3.94 -7.46
CA ARG A 136 11.73 -5.32 -7.17
C ARG A 136 13.01 -5.36 -6.33
N VAL A 137 13.03 -6.23 -5.33
CA VAL A 137 14.23 -6.52 -4.54
C VAL A 137 15.03 -7.60 -5.25
N ASP A 138 15.86 -7.21 -6.21
CA ASP A 138 16.62 -8.16 -7.05
C ASP A 138 17.59 -9.04 -6.25
N ALA A 139 18.01 -8.60 -5.07
CA ALA A 139 18.84 -9.41 -4.17
C ALA A 139 18.15 -10.70 -3.68
N LEU A 140 16.83 -10.80 -3.82
CA LEU A 140 16.04 -11.99 -3.49
C LEU A 140 15.63 -12.79 -4.75
N ALA A 141 16.15 -12.44 -5.92
CA ALA A 141 15.83 -13.16 -7.15
C ALA A 141 16.29 -14.62 -7.06
N GLY A 142 15.36 -15.55 -7.29
CA GLY A 142 15.60 -17.00 -7.20
C GLY A 142 15.17 -17.62 -5.87
N GLU A 143 14.82 -16.82 -4.86
CA GLU A 143 14.27 -17.29 -3.60
C GLU A 143 12.75 -17.29 -3.63
N LYS A 144 12.12 -18.34 -3.08
CA LYS A 144 10.66 -18.38 -2.91
C LYS A 144 10.27 -17.75 -1.58
N ILE A 145 10.05 -16.44 -1.58
CA ILE A 145 9.63 -15.71 -0.38
C ILE A 145 8.14 -15.95 -0.11
N VAL A 146 7.81 -16.44 1.08
CA VAL A 146 6.43 -16.74 1.48
C VAL A 146 5.86 -15.74 2.50
N LYS A 147 6.73 -14.91 3.10
CA LYS A 147 6.34 -13.89 4.08
C LYS A 147 7.41 -12.81 4.18
N VAL A 148 6.96 -11.56 4.31
CA VAL A 148 7.78 -10.41 4.70
C VAL A 148 7.20 -9.87 6.02
N CYS A 149 8.06 -9.44 6.93
CA CYS A 149 7.67 -8.73 8.14
C CYS A 149 8.55 -7.50 8.32
N SER A 150 8.00 -6.52 9.02
CA SER A 150 8.55 -5.16 9.16
C SER A 150 8.19 -4.60 10.51
#